data_AF-A0A5Q4GN11-F1
#
_entry.id   AF-A0A5Q4GN11-F1
#
_cell.length_a   1.000
_cell.length_b   1.000
_cell.length_c   1.000
_cell.angle_alpha   90.00
_cell.angle_beta   90.00
_cell.angle_gamma   90.00
#
_symmetry.space_group_name_H-M   'P 1'
#
loop_
_entity.id
_entity.type
_entity.pdbx_description
1 polymer ?
#
loop_
_entity_poly.entity_id
_entity_poly.type
_entity_poly.pdbx_seq_one_letter_code
_entity_poly.pdbx_strand_id
1 'polypeptide(L)'
;MSCIFARIEQHTVLLLLCGITLIGDDDIPGKQKSLSQDNQNTQSQQERLQEDMDKRELETEFRRDRNQLGRISQALEEFPRLTELADALHVKWSELDPTLHAELMLEVVRGIRPEYAVPWKQHYAARGLQQAAELPLRLNAQLVEQMRIPSSKMVREHFTPDEWSERRKEQMRHWFRLYRRINATVDPKWDDDDFKWSQDVTKDFKHIKPGWPPQMPPFPPGLTEGISGTRVPPESIEDPKARQAYIEALEEHRLYKQKWLELSRARTLQTRFPSMERYIAFVYGCPPYNDDQLQAFLDAYVEDEAARERILQRLSRH
;
A
#
# COMPACT_ATOMS: atom_id res chain seq x y z
N MET A 1 -13.43 6.10 -48.54
CA MET A 1 -12.88 5.50 -49.78
C MET A 1 -11.61 4.76 -49.40
N SER A 2 -11.59 3.44 -49.69
CA SER A 2 -10.45 2.50 -49.71
C SER A 2 -9.84 2.17 -48.34
N CYS A 3 -10.26 1.12 -47.61
CA CYS A 3 -10.17 -0.33 -47.86
C CYS A 3 -8.77 -0.83 -48.20
N ILE A 4 -8.05 -1.42 -47.23
CA ILE A 4 -7.22 -2.63 -47.42
C ILE A 4 -7.32 -3.49 -46.16
N PHE A 5 -8.12 -4.55 -46.27
CA PHE A 5 -8.17 -5.75 -45.41
C PHE A 5 -7.60 -6.88 -46.26
N ALA A 6 -6.53 -7.55 -45.81
CA ALA A 6 -6.02 -8.86 -46.26
C ALA A 6 -4.73 -9.15 -45.46
N ARG A 7 -4.38 -10.35 -45.00
CA ARG A 7 -4.80 -11.71 -45.33
C ARG A 7 -4.37 -12.62 -44.18
N ILE A 8 -5.24 -13.55 -43.80
CA ILE A 8 -4.97 -14.68 -42.92
C ILE A 8 -4.48 -15.84 -43.80
N GLU A 9 -3.27 -16.34 -43.57
CA GLU A 9 -2.75 -17.63 -44.08
C GLU A 9 -1.93 -18.24 -42.93
N GLN A 10 -2.51 -19.10 -42.10
CA GLN A 10 -2.46 -20.57 -42.22
C GLN A 10 -1.04 -21.15 -42.45
N HIS A 11 -0.27 -21.30 -41.37
CA HIS A 11 0.79 -22.30 -41.29
C HIS A 11 0.62 -23.16 -40.03
N THR A 12 -0.34 -24.08 -40.11
CA THR A 12 -0.38 -25.29 -39.29
C THR A 12 0.29 -26.39 -40.08
N VAL A 13 1.60 -26.57 -39.90
CA VAL A 13 2.35 -27.70 -40.48
C VAL A 13 2.79 -28.63 -39.36
N LEU A 14 1.99 -29.68 -39.19
CA LEU A 14 2.42 -31.08 -39.10
C LEU A 14 3.81 -31.34 -38.49
N LEU A 15 3.85 -31.60 -37.17
CA LEU A 15 4.85 -32.44 -36.54
C LEU A 15 4.13 -33.48 -35.67
N LEU A 16 3.53 -34.45 -36.35
CA LEU A 16 2.96 -35.66 -35.76
C LEU A 16 3.39 -36.78 -36.69
N LEU A 17 4.35 -37.60 -36.22
CA LEU A 17 4.66 -38.99 -36.57
C LEU A 17 6.17 -39.24 -36.48
N CYS A 18 6.59 -39.89 -35.39
CA CYS A 18 7.34 -41.16 -35.39
C CYS A 18 8.15 -41.30 -34.10
N GLY A 19 7.68 -42.22 -33.25
CA GLY A 19 8.35 -42.62 -32.01
C GLY A 19 7.52 -43.52 -31.11
N ILE A 20 6.59 -44.32 -31.67
CA ILE A 20 5.98 -45.45 -30.93
C ILE A 20 6.59 -46.71 -31.50
N THR A 21 7.62 -47.20 -30.83
CA THR A 21 8.02 -48.60 -30.89
C THR A 21 7.79 -49.22 -29.52
N LEU A 22 6.84 -50.15 -29.48
CA LEU A 22 6.82 -51.36 -28.65
C LEU A 22 6.99 -51.15 -27.14
N ILE A 23 5.86 -50.99 -26.45
CA ILE A 23 5.70 -51.52 -25.09
C ILE A 23 4.39 -52.32 -25.11
N GLY A 24 4.52 -53.60 -24.80
CA GLY A 24 3.43 -54.57 -24.83
C GLY A 24 2.37 -54.30 -23.77
N ASP A 25 1.22 -54.92 -24.02
CA ASP A 25 0.10 -55.05 -23.10
C ASP A 25 0.55 -55.60 -21.75
N ASP A 26 0.72 -54.69 -20.79
CA ASP A 26 0.50 -54.96 -19.37
C ASP A 26 -0.34 -53.79 -18.84
N ASP A 27 -1.63 -54.05 -18.65
CA ASP A 27 -2.56 -53.18 -17.94
C ASP A 27 -2.02 -52.91 -16.51
N ILE A 28 -1.42 -51.74 -16.31
CA ILE A 28 -1.13 -51.20 -14.98
C ILE A 28 -2.12 -50.06 -14.70
N PRO A 29 -3.29 -50.35 -14.10
CA PRO A 29 -4.21 -49.32 -13.64
C PRO A 29 -3.59 -48.64 -12.41
N GLY A 30 -2.87 -47.55 -12.65
CA GLY A 30 -2.22 -46.77 -11.59
C GLY A 30 -1.29 -45.66 -12.08
N LYS A 31 -0.68 -45.78 -13.27
CA LYS A 31 0.35 -44.83 -13.76
C LYS A 31 -0.19 -43.59 -14.50
N GLN A 32 -1.42 -43.62 -15.01
CA GLN A 32 -1.99 -42.45 -15.72
C GLN A 32 -2.43 -41.32 -14.77
N LYS A 33 -2.83 -41.62 -13.53
CA LYS A 33 -3.19 -40.58 -12.56
C LYS A 33 -1.96 -39.85 -12.00
N SER A 34 -0.79 -40.49 -11.89
CA SER A 34 0.41 -39.82 -11.35
C SER A 34 1.03 -38.83 -12.34
N LEU A 35 1.13 -39.17 -13.64
CA LEU A 35 1.71 -38.29 -14.66
C LEU A 35 0.94 -36.97 -14.85
N SER A 36 -0.39 -37.00 -14.76
CA SER A 36 -1.21 -35.79 -14.82
C SER A 36 -1.02 -34.89 -13.59
N GLN A 37 -0.78 -35.49 -12.42
CA GLN A 37 -0.58 -34.78 -11.16
C GLN A 37 0.84 -34.20 -11.08
N ASP A 38 1.83 -34.93 -11.59
CA ASP A 38 3.23 -34.48 -11.67
C ASP A 38 3.41 -33.34 -12.69
N ASN A 39 2.67 -33.36 -13.81
CA ASN A 39 2.67 -32.26 -14.79
C ASN A 39 2.01 -30.99 -14.22
N GLN A 40 0.89 -31.11 -13.50
CA GLN A 40 0.23 -29.97 -12.84
C GLN A 40 1.12 -29.36 -11.74
N ASN A 41 1.78 -30.20 -10.94
CA ASN A 41 2.72 -29.74 -9.93
C ASN A 41 3.90 -29.01 -10.56
N THR A 42 4.46 -29.54 -11.65
CA THR A 42 5.60 -28.93 -12.36
C THR A 42 5.23 -27.58 -12.98
N GLN A 43 4.05 -27.47 -13.59
CA GLN A 43 3.56 -26.22 -14.15
C GLN A 43 3.34 -25.16 -13.06
N SER A 44 2.72 -25.55 -11.93
CA SER A 44 2.54 -24.64 -10.79
C SER A 44 3.87 -24.17 -10.17
N GLN A 45 4.90 -25.02 -10.19
CA GLN A 45 6.23 -24.65 -9.74
C GLN A 45 6.92 -23.69 -10.72
N GLN A 46 6.78 -23.91 -12.02
CA GLN A 46 7.31 -23.00 -13.05
C GLN A 46 6.65 -21.62 -12.99
N GLU A 47 5.33 -21.57 -12.82
CA GLU A 47 4.59 -20.30 -12.66
C GLU A 47 5.08 -19.53 -11.42
N ARG A 48 5.21 -20.20 -10.27
CA ARG A 48 5.76 -19.58 -9.05
C ARG A 48 7.19 -19.07 -9.22
N LEU A 49 8.04 -19.84 -9.92
CA LEU A 49 9.42 -19.43 -10.18
C LEU A 49 9.48 -18.21 -11.11
N GLN A 50 8.60 -18.14 -12.10
CA GLN A 50 8.51 -17.00 -13.00
C GLN A 50 8.01 -15.76 -12.24
N GLU A 51 6.96 -15.89 -11.43
CA GLU A 51 6.46 -14.81 -10.56
C GLU A 51 7.55 -14.30 -9.61
N ASP A 52 8.32 -15.20 -9.01
CA ASP A 52 9.44 -14.84 -8.13
C ASP A 52 10.57 -14.14 -8.89
N MET A 53 10.85 -14.55 -10.13
CA MET A 53 11.84 -13.89 -10.98
C MET A 53 11.38 -12.48 -11.36
N ASP A 54 10.17 -12.33 -11.88
CA ASP A 54 9.59 -11.05 -12.29
C ASP A 54 9.56 -10.07 -11.10
N LYS A 55 9.19 -10.57 -9.92
CA LYS A 55 9.21 -9.77 -8.69
C LYS A 55 10.62 -9.31 -8.31
N ARG A 56 11.63 -10.16 -8.43
CA ARG A 56 13.03 -9.79 -8.15
C ARG A 56 13.57 -8.77 -9.15
N GLU A 57 13.19 -8.89 -10.41
CA GLU A 57 13.55 -7.92 -11.44
C GLU A 57 12.91 -6.56 -11.15
N LEU A 58 11.62 -6.53 -10.83
CA LEU A 58 10.90 -5.33 -10.45
C LEU A 58 11.52 -4.66 -9.21
N GLU A 59 11.86 -5.43 -8.17
CA GLU A 59 12.55 -4.91 -6.98
C GLU A 59 13.93 -4.35 -7.32
N THR A 60 14.66 -4.97 -8.23
CA THR A 60 16.00 -4.53 -8.65
C THR A 60 15.91 -3.21 -9.40
N GLU A 61 14.94 -3.09 -10.29
CA GLU A 61 14.68 -1.88 -11.05
C GLU A 61 14.21 -0.74 -10.14
N PHE A 62 13.29 -1.01 -9.21
CA PHE A 62 12.86 -0.06 -8.20
C PHE A 62 14.03 0.49 -7.38
N ARG A 63 14.91 -0.40 -6.90
CA ARG A 63 16.12 0.02 -6.15
C ARG A 63 17.02 0.92 -6.99
N ARG A 64 17.20 0.62 -8.28
CA ARG A 64 17.99 1.47 -9.19
C ARG A 64 17.39 2.87 -9.30
N ASP A 65 16.09 2.95 -9.59
CA ASP A 65 15.37 4.21 -9.76
C ASP A 65 15.36 5.04 -8.48
N ARG A 66 15.08 4.40 -7.33
CA ARG A 66 15.14 5.04 -6.02
C ARG A 66 16.53 5.57 -5.69
N ASN A 67 17.58 4.81 -6.00
CA ASN A 67 18.97 5.26 -5.79
C ASN A 67 19.32 6.43 -6.70
N GLN A 68 18.88 6.43 -7.96
CA GLN A 68 19.07 7.55 -8.88
C GLN A 68 18.38 8.81 -8.35
N LEU A 69 17.12 8.67 -7.93
CA LEU A 69 16.37 9.76 -7.31
C LEU A 69 17.08 10.31 -6.06
N GLY A 70 17.56 9.42 -5.19
CA GLY A 70 18.33 9.79 -4.00
C GLY A 70 19.56 10.63 -4.35
N ARG A 71 20.32 10.24 -5.37
CA ARG A 71 21.51 10.99 -5.84
C ARG A 71 21.14 12.37 -6.38
N ILE A 72 20.12 12.45 -7.24
CA ILE A 72 19.69 13.73 -7.83
C ILE A 72 19.13 14.67 -6.75
N SER A 73 18.38 14.14 -5.78
CA SER A 73 17.82 14.95 -4.68
C SER A 73 18.91 15.56 -3.78
N GLN A 74 20.07 14.91 -3.68
CA GLN A 74 21.22 15.39 -2.89
C GLN A 74 22.10 16.38 -3.68
N ALA A 75 22.11 16.29 -5.01
CA ALA A 75 22.79 17.24 -5.87
C ALA A 75 21.99 18.56 -5.90
N LEU A 76 22.29 19.44 -4.95
CA LEU A 76 21.61 20.70 -4.63
C LEU A 76 21.35 21.67 -5.81
N GLU A 77 21.80 21.40 -7.03
CA GLU A 77 21.63 22.28 -8.20
C GLU A 77 20.67 21.74 -9.26
N GLU A 78 20.14 20.52 -9.10
CA GLU A 78 19.46 19.81 -10.18
C GLU A 78 17.93 19.74 -10.05
N PHE A 79 17.27 20.82 -9.60
CA PHE A 79 15.80 20.82 -9.43
C PHE A 79 15.02 20.48 -10.72
N PRO A 80 15.35 21.05 -11.90
CA PRO A 80 14.69 20.66 -13.16
C PRO A 80 14.87 19.18 -13.52
N ARG A 81 16.06 18.61 -13.28
CA ARG A 81 16.31 17.18 -13.54
C ARG A 81 15.58 16.29 -12.54
N LEU A 82 15.40 16.74 -11.29
CA LEU A 82 14.56 16.03 -10.33
C LEU A 82 13.12 15.96 -10.83
N THR A 83 12.57 17.05 -11.37
CA THR A 83 11.20 17.06 -11.91
C THR A 83 11.07 16.20 -13.17
N GLU A 84 12.03 16.26 -14.09
CA GLU A 84 12.05 15.40 -15.28
C GLU A 84 12.12 13.91 -14.91
N LEU A 85 12.99 13.54 -13.96
CA LEU A 85 13.06 12.17 -13.46
C LEU A 85 11.76 11.77 -12.77
N ALA A 86 11.17 12.66 -11.95
CA ALA A 86 9.91 12.38 -11.28
C ALA A 86 8.76 12.15 -12.27
N ASP A 87 8.69 12.92 -13.35
CA ASP A 87 7.73 12.71 -14.44
C ASP A 87 7.94 11.37 -15.14
N ALA A 88 9.19 11.02 -15.47
CA ALA A 88 9.51 9.72 -16.07
C ALA A 88 9.16 8.53 -15.15
N LEU A 89 9.46 8.66 -13.85
CA LEU A 89 9.12 7.64 -12.86
C LEU A 89 7.60 7.52 -12.66
N HIS A 90 6.86 8.63 -12.74
CA HIS A 90 5.42 8.60 -12.69
C HIS A 90 4.82 7.78 -13.84
N VAL A 91 5.25 8.05 -15.07
CA VAL A 91 4.80 7.30 -16.26
C VAL A 91 5.12 5.83 -16.15
N LYS A 92 6.32 5.49 -15.66
CA LYS A 92 6.77 4.10 -15.53
C LYS A 92 6.03 3.33 -14.44
N TRP A 93 5.92 3.88 -13.24
CA TRP A 93 5.52 3.11 -12.05
C TRP A 93 4.03 3.19 -11.73
N SER A 94 3.31 4.21 -12.22
CA SER A 94 1.92 4.47 -11.82
C SER A 94 0.95 3.32 -12.12
N GLU A 95 1.20 2.54 -13.17
CA GLU A 95 0.39 1.38 -13.56
C GLU A 95 0.97 0.04 -13.10
N LEU A 96 2.24 -0.01 -12.68
CA LEU A 96 2.93 -1.25 -12.32
C LEU A 96 2.69 -1.67 -10.87
N ASP A 97 3.01 -0.77 -9.93
CA ASP A 97 2.81 -1.02 -8.50
C ASP A 97 2.49 0.30 -7.79
N PRO A 98 1.26 0.45 -7.26
CA PRO A 98 0.82 1.69 -6.63
C PRO A 98 1.62 2.07 -5.39
N THR A 99 2.10 1.07 -4.65
CA THR A 99 2.89 1.28 -3.43
C THR A 99 4.29 1.74 -3.78
N LEU A 100 4.98 1.08 -4.71
CA LEU A 100 6.32 1.49 -5.16
C LEU A 100 6.29 2.87 -5.82
N HIS A 101 5.28 3.14 -6.65
CA HIS A 101 5.05 4.46 -7.22
C HIS A 101 4.88 5.54 -6.14
N ALA A 102 4.03 5.30 -5.14
CA ALA A 102 3.80 6.21 -4.03
C ALA A 102 5.08 6.43 -3.18
N GLU A 103 5.90 5.40 -3.00
CA GLU A 103 7.21 5.53 -2.34
C GLU A 103 8.16 6.44 -3.13
N LEU A 104 8.25 6.26 -4.45
CA LEU A 104 9.07 7.15 -5.30
C LEU A 104 8.59 8.59 -5.22
N MET A 105 7.27 8.82 -5.32
CA MET A 105 6.71 10.17 -5.21
C MET A 105 6.97 10.79 -3.83
N LEU A 106 6.92 10.00 -2.76
CA LEU A 106 7.27 10.50 -1.42
C LEU A 106 8.74 10.93 -1.34
N GLU A 107 9.66 10.17 -1.93
CA GLU A 107 11.07 10.54 -1.97
C GLU A 107 11.30 11.77 -2.85
N VAL A 108 10.60 11.91 -3.99
CA VAL A 108 10.65 13.13 -4.83
C VAL A 108 10.30 14.33 -3.96
N VAL A 109 9.16 14.26 -3.29
CA VAL A 109 8.61 15.34 -2.47
C VAL A 109 9.52 15.73 -1.31
N ARG A 110 10.24 14.76 -0.72
CA ARG A 110 11.27 15.02 0.30
C ARG A 110 12.51 15.69 -0.26
N GLY A 111 12.88 15.38 -1.51
CA GLY A 111 13.99 16.01 -2.22
C GLY A 111 13.73 17.45 -2.66
N ILE A 112 12.46 17.90 -2.68
CA ILE A 112 12.12 19.27 -3.06
C ILE A 112 12.53 20.25 -1.95
N ARG A 113 13.41 21.19 -2.31
CA ARG A 113 13.88 22.26 -1.41
C ARG A 113 12.75 23.18 -0.94
N PRO A 114 12.84 23.74 0.29
CA PRO A 114 11.83 24.63 0.88
C PRO A 114 11.44 25.81 -0.03
N GLU A 115 12.40 26.40 -0.74
CA GLU A 115 12.21 27.57 -1.62
C GLU A 115 11.23 27.32 -2.78
N TYR A 116 11.13 26.06 -3.24
CA TYR A 116 10.25 25.64 -4.34
C TYR A 116 9.06 24.81 -3.84
N ALA A 117 8.92 24.67 -2.52
CA ALA A 117 8.30 23.49 -1.94
C ALA A 117 6.82 23.36 -2.22
N VAL A 118 6.00 24.38 -1.95
CA VAL A 118 4.59 24.10 -1.70
C VAL A 118 3.84 23.61 -2.96
N PRO A 119 3.90 24.31 -4.12
CA PRO A 119 3.17 23.86 -5.31
C PRO A 119 3.66 22.51 -5.84
N TRP A 120 4.99 22.30 -5.86
CA TRP A 120 5.59 21.08 -6.39
C TRP A 120 5.45 19.87 -5.47
N LYS A 121 5.58 20.07 -4.15
CA LYS A 121 5.32 19.01 -3.16
C LYS A 121 3.87 18.54 -3.23
N GLN A 122 2.92 19.47 -3.35
CA GLN A 122 1.51 19.13 -3.55
C GLN A 122 1.28 18.34 -4.83
N HIS A 123 1.89 18.77 -5.94
CA HIS A 123 1.75 18.12 -7.25
C HIS A 123 2.22 16.65 -7.21
N TYR A 124 3.46 16.40 -6.76
CA TYR A 124 3.98 15.03 -6.73
C TYR A 124 3.36 14.19 -5.62
N ALA A 125 2.96 14.79 -4.49
CA ALA A 125 2.21 14.07 -3.47
C ALA A 125 0.84 13.62 -3.98
N ALA A 126 0.13 14.48 -4.73
CA ALA A 126 -1.14 14.12 -5.36
C ALA A 126 -0.98 12.97 -6.36
N ARG A 127 0.09 12.96 -7.17
CA ARG A 127 0.42 11.83 -8.05
C ARG A 127 0.63 10.54 -7.28
N GLY A 128 1.39 10.58 -6.18
CA GLY A 128 1.57 9.42 -5.30
C GLY A 128 0.27 8.93 -4.67
N LEU A 129 -0.75 9.78 -4.59
CA LEU A 129 -2.06 9.50 -3.99
C LEU A 129 -3.16 9.13 -5.02
N GLN A 130 -2.84 8.96 -6.31
CA GLN A 130 -3.82 8.59 -7.33
C GLN A 130 -4.60 7.33 -6.97
N GLN A 131 -3.92 6.33 -6.42
CA GLN A 131 -4.50 5.05 -5.97
C GLN A 131 -4.50 4.94 -4.43
N ALA A 132 -4.82 6.04 -3.74
CA ALA A 132 -4.75 6.16 -2.28
C ALA A 132 -5.46 5.04 -1.48
N ALA A 133 -6.47 4.39 -2.04
CA ALA A 133 -7.19 3.29 -1.40
C ALA A 133 -6.32 2.04 -1.23
N GLU A 134 -5.40 1.79 -2.17
CA GLU A 134 -4.54 0.60 -2.22
C GLU A 134 -3.27 0.76 -1.39
N LEU A 135 -2.88 2.01 -1.10
CA LEU A 135 -1.66 2.30 -0.35
C LEU A 135 -1.73 1.84 1.10
N PRO A 136 -0.60 1.43 1.72
CA PRO A 136 -0.52 1.30 3.17
C PRO A 136 -0.87 2.61 3.88
N LEU A 137 -1.64 2.54 4.97
CA LEU A 137 -2.14 3.73 5.69
C LEU A 137 -1.05 4.74 6.06
N ARG A 138 0.12 4.25 6.48
CA ARG A 138 1.29 5.09 6.81
C ARG A 138 1.79 5.87 5.61
N LEU A 139 1.91 5.23 4.45
CA LEU A 139 2.43 5.85 3.24
C LEU A 139 1.46 6.92 2.74
N ASN A 140 0.16 6.60 2.72
CA ASN A 140 -0.90 7.54 2.39
C ASN A 140 -0.84 8.77 3.31
N ALA A 141 -0.78 8.57 4.64
CA ALA A 141 -0.66 9.67 5.59
C ALA A 141 0.60 10.53 5.40
N GLN A 142 1.74 9.91 5.09
CA GLN A 142 2.98 10.64 4.83
C GLN A 142 2.85 11.55 3.60
N LEU A 143 2.25 11.08 2.51
CA LEU A 143 2.02 11.86 1.30
C LEU A 143 1.01 12.99 1.53
N VAL A 144 -0.12 12.71 2.19
CA VAL A 144 -1.14 13.71 2.54
C VAL A 144 -0.53 14.85 3.35
N GLU A 145 0.37 14.55 4.28
CA GLU A 145 1.07 15.58 5.05
C GLU A 145 2.05 16.42 4.23
N GLN A 146 2.63 15.86 3.16
CA GLN A 146 3.46 16.67 2.28
C GLN A 146 2.67 17.71 1.47
N MET A 147 1.35 17.52 1.33
CA MET A 147 0.48 18.52 0.69
C MET A 147 0.21 19.73 1.59
N ARG A 148 0.58 19.66 2.88
CA ARG A 148 0.26 20.67 3.88
C ARG A 148 0.85 22.04 3.53
N ILE A 149 0.03 23.08 3.62
CA ILE A 149 0.47 24.47 3.51
C ILE A 149 0.73 25.02 4.91
N PRO A 150 1.91 25.65 5.16
CA PRO A 150 2.28 26.05 6.50
C PRO A 150 1.66 27.37 6.96
N SER A 151 1.22 28.24 6.04
CA SER A 151 0.64 29.55 6.41
C SER A 151 -0.22 30.15 5.29
N SER A 152 -1.11 31.07 5.67
CA SER A 152 -1.94 31.83 4.71
C SER A 152 -1.10 32.78 3.85
N LYS A 153 0.07 33.19 4.34
CA LYS A 153 1.05 33.94 3.55
C LYS A 153 1.52 33.13 2.34
N MET A 154 1.87 31.87 2.54
CA MET A 154 2.28 30.98 1.44
C MET A 154 1.17 30.79 0.40
N VAL A 155 -0.10 30.73 0.84
CA VAL A 155 -1.23 30.67 -0.10
C VAL A 155 -1.23 31.87 -1.04
N ARG A 156 -1.12 33.08 -0.47
CA ARG A 156 -1.14 34.33 -1.24
C ARG A 156 0.09 34.54 -2.11
N GLU A 157 1.25 34.05 -1.71
CA GLU A 157 2.51 34.23 -2.44
C GLU A 157 2.65 33.28 -3.64
N HIS A 158 2.04 32.10 -3.58
CA HIS A 158 2.29 31.03 -4.55
C HIS A 158 1.09 30.65 -5.42
N PHE A 159 -0.11 31.13 -5.11
CA PHE A 159 -1.31 30.75 -5.83
C PHE A 159 -2.20 31.96 -6.12
N THR A 160 -2.75 31.98 -7.32
CA THR A 160 -3.96 32.77 -7.60
C THR A 160 -5.16 32.19 -6.84
N PRO A 161 -6.24 32.96 -6.64
CA PRO A 161 -7.44 32.46 -5.98
C PRO A 161 -8.03 31.19 -6.63
N ASP A 162 -8.02 31.11 -7.96
CA ASP A 162 -8.56 29.97 -8.70
C ASP A 162 -7.68 28.73 -8.57
N GLU A 163 -6.35 28.89 -8.70
CA GLU A 163 -5.39 27.80 -8.48
C GLU A 163 -5.47 27.27 -7.05
N TRP A 164 -5.61 28.16 -6.06
CA TRP A 164 -5.77 27.75 -4.68
C TRP A 164 -7.09 27.00 -4.46
N SER A 165 -8.20 27.44 -5.06
CA SER A 165 -9.49 26.77 -4.94
C SER A 165 -9.43 25.31 -5.42
N GLU A 166 -8.82 25.06 -6.58
CA GLU A 166 -8.66 23.71 -7.12
C GLU A 166 -7.68 22.86 -6.29
N ARG A 167 -6.53 23.42 -5.91
CA ARG A 167 -5.55 22.72 -5.06
C ARG A 167 -6.09 22.38 -3.69
N ARG A 168 -6.83 23.31 -3.06
CA ARG A 168 -7.53 23.06 -1.80
C ARG A 168 -8.49 21.89 -1.96
N LYS A 169 -9.31 21.90 -3.00
CA LYS A 169 -10.32 20.85 -3.24
C LYS A 169 -9.67 19.47 -3.37
N GLU A 170 -8.59 19.37 -4.15
CA GLU A 170 -7.83 18.13 -4.30
C GLU A 170 -7.18 17.71 -2.98
N GLN A 171 -6.49 18.63 -2.31
CA GLN A 171 -5.85 18.38 -1.03
C GLN A 171 -6.86 17.88 0.02
N MET A 172 -7.97 18.59 0.20
CA MET A 172 -8.99 18.25 1.19
C MET A 172 -9.65 16.92 0.86
N ARG A 173 -9.87 16.59 -0.41
CA ARG A 173 -10.33 15.25 -0.81
C ARG A 173 -9.42 14.15 -0.28
N HIS A 174 -8.09 14.29 -0.39
CA HIS A 174 -7.15 13.30 0.13
C HIS A 174 -7.13 13.26 1.66
N TRP A 175 -7.15 14.42 2.32
CA TRP A 175 -7.23 14.55 3.77
C TRP A 175 -8.48 13.86 4.36
N PHE A 176 -9.66 14.14 3.81
CA PHE A 176 -10.91 13.55 4.27
C PHE A 176 -11.02 12.05 3.96
N ARG A 177 -10.51 11.59 2.81
CA ARG A 177 -10.40 10.15 2.53
C ARG A 177 -9.52 9.43 3.55
N LEU A 178 -8.36 10.02 3.89
CA LEU A 178 -7.48 9.49 4.92
C LEU A 178 -8.17 9.47 6.29
N TYR A 179 -8.85 10.55 6.66
CA TYR A 179 -9.60 10.67 7.92
C TYR A 179 -10.64 9.54 8.05
N ARG A 180 -11.48 9.37 7.02
CA ARG A 180 -12.49 8.31 6.96
C ARG A 180 -11.85 6.93 7.08
N ARG A 181 -10.74 6.69 6.37
CA ARG A 181 -10.03 5.41 6.41
C ARG A 181 -9.48 5.11 7.81
N ILE A 182 -8.87 6.10 8.48
CA ILE A 182 -8.36 5.93 9.84
C ILE A 182 -9.50 5.52 10.79
N ASN A 183 -10.64 6.19 10.71
CA ASN A 183 -11.80 5.86 11.55
C ASN A 183 -12.41 4.50 11.23
N ALA A 184 -12.47 4.11 9.95
CA ALA A 184 -12.95 2.78 9.57
C ALA A 184 -12.00 1.65 10.03
N THR A 185 -10.71 1.95 10.19
CA THR A 185 -9.72 0.98 10.67
C THR A 185 -9.75 0.79 12.20
N VAL A 186 -10.04 1.84 12.98
CA VAL A 186 -10.05 1.77 14.45
C VAL A 186 -11.44 1.35 14.95
N ASP A 187 -11.53 0.31 15.80
CA ASP A 187 -12.80 -0.07 16.42
C ASP A 187 -13.32 1.06 17.35
N PRO A 188 -14.54 1.59 17.16
CA PRO A 188 -15.11 2.63 18.00
C PRO A 188 -15.29 2.23 19.47
N LYS A 189 -15.39 0.93 19.76
CA LYS A 189 -15.55 0.39 21.12
C LYS A 189 -14.21 0.03 21.77
N TRP A 190 -13.10 0.44 21.15
CA TRP A 190 -11.77 0.19 21.66
C TRP A 190 -11.52 0.99 22.94
N ASP A 191 -11.46 0.28 24.07
CA ASP A 191 -11.02 0.81 25.36
C ASP A 191 -9.57 0.41 25.61
N ASP A 192 -8.71 1.39 25.92
CA ASP A 192 -7.29 1.16 26.20
C ASP A 192 -7.08 0.49 27.59
N ASP A 193 -8.10 0.53 28.47
CA ASP A 193 -8.05 0.03 29.85
C ASP A 193 -8.73 -1.35 30.06
N ASP A 194 -9.58 -1.82 29.15
CA ASP A 194 -10.47 -2.99 29.37
C ASP A 194 -9.94 -4.32 28.77
N PHE A 195 -8.63 -4.52 28.77
CA PHE A 195 -7.99 -5.67 28.11
C PHE A 195 -7.96 -6.94 28.98
N LYS A 196 -8.58 -8.03 28.49
CA LYS A 196 -8.32 -9.40 28.94
C LYS A 196 -7.65 -10.20 27.82
N TRP A 197 -6.56 -10.89 28.16
CA TRP A 197 -5.91 -11.86 27.26
C TRP A 197 -6.92 -12.97 26.90
N SER A 198 -7.42 -12.96 25.66
CA SER A 198 -8.01 -14.15 25.06
C SER A 198 -6.87 -15.06 24.62
N GLN A 199 -6.83 -16.29 25.14
CA GLN A 199 -5.90 -17.33 24.66
C GLN A 199 -6.32 -17.93 23.31
N ASP A 200 -7.51 -17.59 22.81
CA ASP A 200 -8.03 -18.07 21.53
C ASP A 200 -7.90 -16.95 20.48
N VAL A 201 -6.72 -16.87 19.86
CA VAL A 201 -6.37 -15.85 18.84
C VAL A 201 -7.11 -16.11 17.51
N THR A 202 -7.61 -17.34 17.33
CA THR A 202 -8.17 -17.85 16.07
C THR A 202 -9.60 -17.39 15.78
N LYS A 203 -10.36 -16.94 16.78
CA LYS A 203 -11.81 -16.70 16.64
C LYS A 203 -12.26 -15.25 16.60
N ASP A 204 -11.49 -14.31 17.15
CA ASP A 204 -11.87 -12.91 17.16
C ASP A 204 -10.63 -12.02 17.11
N PHE A 205 -10.29 -11.52 15.92
CA PHE A 205 -9.32 -10.43 15.72
C PHE A 205 -9.73 -9.10 16.41
N LYS A 206 -10.78 -9.09 17.24
CA LYS A 206 -11.29 -7.96 18.02
C LYS A 206 -10.43 -7.65 19.26
N HIS A 207 -9.41 -8.47 19.55
CA HIS A 207 -8.61 -8.35 20.77
C HIS A 207 -7.12 -8.03 20.53
N ILE A 208 -6.80 -7.38 19.41
CA ILE A 208 -5.43 -7.02 19.04
C ILE A 208 -4.98 -5.73 19.76
N LYS A 209 -4.24 -5.83 20.87
CA LYS A 209 -3.73 -4.65 21.61
C LYS A 209 -2.67 -3.86 20.83
N PRO A 210 -2.88 -2.60 20.41
CA PRO A 210 -1.81 -1.76 19.92
C PRO A 210 -0.85 -1.41 21.07
N GLY A 211 0.44 -1.66 20.88
CA GLY A 211 1.50 -1.35 21.85
C GLY A 211 2.39 -2.53 22.23
N TRP A 212 1.88 -3.76 22.17
CA TRP A 212 2.70 -4.97 22.29
C TRP A 212 2.61 -5.75 20.98
N PRO A 213 3.72 -5.96 20.26
CA PRO A 213 3.69 -6.74 19.04
C PRO A 213 3.20 -8.15 19.36
N PRO A 214 2.53 -8.82 18.40
CA PRO A 214 2.15 -10.22 18.53
C PRO A 214 3.35 -11.04 19.02
N GLN A 215 3.13 -11.84 20.06
CA GLN A 215 4.10 -12.85 20.44
C GLN A 215 4.09 -13.96 19.40
N MET A 216 5.26 -14.54 19.14
CA MET A 216 5.36 -15.64 18.21
C MET A 216 4.52 -16.83 18.71
N PRO A 217 3.86 -17.59 17.80
CA PRO A 217 3.21 -18.83 18.19
C PRO A 217 4.26 -19.78 18.78
N PRO A 218 3.88 -20.57 19.81
CA PRO A 218 4.79 -21.53 20.41
C PRO A 218 5.26 -22.57 19.37
N PHE A 219 6.46 -23.10 19.57
CA PHE A 219 6.98 -24.17 18.71
C PHE A 219 6.11 -25.43 18.79
N PRO A 220 5.99 -26.20 17.69
CA PRO A 220 5.37 -27.52 17.74
C PRO A 220 6.06 -28.43 18.78
N PRO A 221 5.32 -29.35 19.43
CA PRO A 221 5.92 -30.27 20.39
C PRO A 221 7.06 -31.07 19.75
N GLY A 222 8.25 -31.04 20.36
CA GLY A 222 9.43 -31.80 19.89
C GLY A 222 10.51 -30.97 19.18
N LEU A 223 10.28 -29.68 18.94
CA LEU A 223 11.32 -28.75 18.48
C LEU A 223 11.80 -27.93 19.68
N THR A 224 13.10 -28.02 20.02
CA THR A 224 13.72 -27.19 21.05
C THR A 224 13.62 -25.72 20.64
N GLU A 225 13.34 -24.84 21.61
CA GLU A 225 13.49 -23.40 21.44
C GLU A 225 14.88 -23.14 20.86
N GLY A 226 14.94 -22.79 19.57
CA GLY A 226 16.13 -22.18 19.01
C GLY A 226 16.43 -20.89 19.77
N ILE A 227 17.63 -20.35 19.55
CA ILE A 227 18.03 -19.04 20.06
C ILE A 227 16.88 -18.04 19.85
N SER A 228 16.52 -17.28 20.90
CA SER A 228 15.45 -16.28 20.86
C SER A 228 15.52 -15.45 19.56
N GLY A 229 14.48 -15.55 18.73
CA GLY A 229 14.38 -14.82 17.46
C GLY A 229 14.76 -15.61 16.19
N THR A 230 15.25 -16.84 16.28
CA THR A 230 15.60 -17.67 15.11
C THR A 230 14.48 -18.62 14.75
N ARG A 231 13.98 -18.52 13.50
CA ARG A 231 12.90 -19.38 12.98
C ARG A 231 13.44 -20.78 12.72
N VAL A 232 12.68 -21.79 13.12
CA VAL A 232 12.86 -23.16 12.62
C VAL A 232 12.29 -23.17 11.19
N PRO A 233 13.08 -23.47 10.14
CA PRO A 233 12.54 -23.60 8.79
C PRO A 233 11.51 -24.74 8.76
N PRO A 234 10.31 -24.57 8.16
CA PRO A 234 9.32 -25.64 8.07
C PRO A 234 9.87 -26.94 7.47
N GLU A 235 10.87 -26.82 6.59
CA GLU A 235 11.58 -27.92 5.94
C GLU A 235 12.34 -28.82 6.92
N SER A 236 12.68 -28.30 8.11
CA SER A 236 13.37 -29.04 9.17
C SER A 236 12.45 -29.88 10.06
N ILE A 237 11.13 -29.81 9.86
CA ILE A 237 10.14 -30.57 10.62
C ILE A 237 9.87 -31.88 9.90
N GLU A 238 10.36 -33.00 10.44
CA GLU A 238 10.24 -34.32 9.81
C GLU A 238 8.80 -34.82 9.72
N ASP A 239 7.98 -34.60 10.76
CA ASP A 239 6.56 -34.99 10.76
C ASP A 239 5.74 -34.07 9.82
N PRO A 240 5.13 -34.60 8.74
CA PRO A 240 4.31 -33.82 7.82
C PRO A 240 3.11 -33.14 8.49
N LYS A 241 2.51 -33.75 9.51
CA LYS A 241 1.36 -33.14 10.22
C LYS A 241 1.81 -31.98 11.09
N ALA A 242 2.89 -32.14 11.85
CA ALA A 242 3.49 -31.05 12.62
C ALA A 242 3.99 -29.92 11.71
N ARG A 243 4.57 -30.25 10.55
CA ARG A 243 5.01 -29.28 9.55
C ARG A 243 3.84 -28.42 9.05
N GLN A 244 2.74 -29.06 8.68
CA GLN A 244 1.56 -28.37 8.16
C GLN A 244 0.93 -27.45 9.24
N ALA A 245 0.77 -27.95 10.46
CA ALA A 245 0.27 -27.14 11.57
C ALA A 245 1.17 -25.93 11.88
N TYR A 246 2.50 -26.09 11.74
CA TYR A 246 3.44 -24.99 11.92
C TYR A 246 3.36 -23.95 10.81
N ILE A 247 3.21 -24.37 9.54
CA ILE A 247 3.01 -23.45 8.40
C ILE A 247 1.73 -22.63 8.61
N GLU A 248 0.64 -23.27 9.03
CA GLU A 248 -0.63 -22.60 9.33
C GLU A 248 -0.48 -21.58 10.46
N ALA A 249 0.18 -21.95 11.56
CA ALA A 249 0.45 -21.04 12.67
C ALA A 249 1.33 -19.84 12.27
N LEU A 250 2.33 -20.06 11.40
CA LEU A 250 3.17 -18.99 10.87
C LEU A 250 2.37 -18.02 10.00
N GLU A 251 1.46 -18.53 9.17
CA GLU A 251 0.61 -17.72 8.31
C GLU A 251 -0.42 -16.93 9.12
N GLU A 252 -1.06 -17.56 10.11
CA GLU A 252 -1.96 -16.88 11.03
C GLU A 252 -1.24 -15.75 11.78
N HIS A 253 -0.05 -16.01 12.31
CA HIS A 253 0.77 -14.99 12.96
C HIS A 253 1.18 -13.88 11.99
N ARG A 254 1.48 -14.19 10.72
CA ARG A 254 1.78 -13.20 9.68
C ARG A 254 0.59 -12.26 9.46
N LEU A 255 -0.61 -12.80 9.29
CA LEU A 255 -1.85 -12.04 9.11
C LEU A 255 -2.18 -11.19 10.34
N TYR A 256 -2.08 -11.78 11.53
CA TYR A 256 -2.30 -11.07 12.80
C TYR A 256 -1.31 -9.90 12.95
N LYS A 257 -0.01 -10.12 12.69
CA LYS A 257 1.02 -9.07 12.75
C LYS A 257 0.74 -7.94 11.77
N GLN A 258 0.30 -8.25 10.55
CA GLN A 258 -0.07 -7.24 9.55
C GLN A 258 -1.23 -6.39 10.05
N LYS A 259 -2.30 -7.03 10.55
CA LYS A 259 -3.47 -6.34 11.09
C LYS A 259 -3.12 -5.50 12.33
N TRP A 260 -2.30 -6.02 13.24
CA TRP A 260 -1.79 -5.26 14.39
C TRP A 260 -1.02 -4.01 13.98
N LEU A 261 -0.13 -4.13 13.00
CA LEU A 261 0.63 -2.99 12.48
C LEU A 261 -0.30 -1.92 11.88
N GLU A 262 -1.33 -2.35 11.14
CA GLU A 262 -2.30 -1.43 10.55
C GLU A 262 -3.11 -0.69 11.62
N LEU A 263 -3.67 -1.43 12.59
CA LEU A 263 -4.43 -0.87 13.72
C LEU A 263 -3.58 0.11 14.55
N SER A 264 -2.37 -0.30 14.94
CA SER A 264 -1.47 0.54 15.74
C SER A 264 -1.09 1.84 15.01
N ARG A 265 -0.88 1.77 13.69
CA ARG A 265 -0.62 2.95 12.87
C ARG A 265 -1.86 3.85 12.78
N ALA A 266 -3.04 3.28 12.54
CA ALA A 266 -4.29 4.03 12.49
C ALA A 266 -4.54 4.79 13.79
N ARG A 267 -4.37 4.12 14.94
CA ARG A 267 -4.50 4.75 16.26
C ARG A 267 -3.49 5.87 16.49
N THR A 268 -2.23 5.65 16.11
CA THR A 268 -1.18 6.68 16.20
C THR A 268 -1.49 7.90 15.34
N LEU A 269 -2.16 7.71 14.20
CA LEU A 269 -2.62 8.82 13.35
C LEU A 269 -3.88 9.48 13.91
N GLN A 270 -4.79 8.70 14.53
CA GLN A 270 -6.02 9.19 15.14
C GLN A 270 -5.75 10.18 16.27
N THR A 271 -4.70 9.98 17.08
CA THR A 271 -4.30 10.94 18.12
C THR A 271 -3.94 12.32 17.57
N ARG A 272 -3.64 12.43 16.27
CA ARG A 272 -3.36 13.69 15.59
C ARG A 272 -4.62 14.42 15.11
N PHE A 273 -5.81 13.83 15.22
CA PHE A 273 -7.05 14.40 14.73
C PHE A 273 -7.32 15.84 15.19
N PRO A 274 -7.11 16.23 16.47
CA PRO A 274 -7.28 17.63 16.86
C PRO A 274 -6.40 18.61 16.06
N SER A 275 -5.21 18.19 15.66
CA SER A 275 -4.32 18.97 14.78
C SER A 275 -4.84 19.00 13.34
N MET A 276 -5.38 17.89 12.85
CA MET A 276 -5.98 17.78 11.51
C MET A 276 -7.24 18.65 11.39
N GLU A 277 -8.13 18.62 12.40
CA GLU A 277 -9.33 19.48 12.46
C GLU A 277 -8.95 20.97 12.40
N ARG A 278 -7.92 21.38 13.15
CA ARG A 278 -7.38 22.75 13.09
C ARG A 278 -6.84 23.08 11.71
N TYR A 279 -6.17 22.14 11.06
CA TYR A 279 -5.62 22.34 9.73
C TYR A 279 -6.72 22.51 8.68
N ILE A 280 -7.79 21.72 8.73
CA ILE A 280 -8.97 21.86 7.85
C ILE A 280 -9.58 23.26 8.03
N ALA A 281 -9.81 23.69 9.27
CA ALA A 281 -10.32 25.03 9.55
C ALA A 281 -9.40 26.13 9.02
N PHE A 282 -8.08 25.97 9.17
CA PHE A 282 -7.11 26.91 8.59
C PHE A 282 -7.20 26.97 7.05
N VAL A 283 -7.29 25.82 6.38
CA VAL A 283 -7.36 25.75 4.91
C VAL A 283 -8.62 26.41 4.37
N TYR A 284 -9.77 26.18 5.00
CA TYR A 284 -11.04 26.81 4.60
C TYR A 284 -11.19 28.26 5.10
N GLY A 285 -10.41 28.68 6.10
CA GLY A 285 -10.25 30.07 6.52
C GLY A 285 -9.36 30.91 5.59
N CYS A 286 -8.83 30.33 4.50
CA CYS A 286 -8.07 31.06 3.49
C CYS A 286 -8.96 31.39 2.27
N PRO A 287 -9.02 32.66 1.82
CA PRO A 287 -9.75 33.04 0.60
C PRO A 287 -9.26 32.28 -0.65
N PRO A 288 -10.16 31.92 -1.60
CA PRO A 288 -11.59 32.19 -1.58
C PRO A 288 -12.34 31.22 -0.66
N TYR A 289 -13.10 31.74 0.30
CA TYR A 289 -13.90 30.94 1.25
C TYR A 289 -14.92 30.08 0.49
N ASN A 290 -15.16 28.85 0.96
CA ASN A 290 -16.11 27.95 0.33
C ASN A 290 -16.66 26.95 1.37
N ASP A 291 -17.65 27.42 2.12
CA ASP A 291 -18.27 26.66 3.21
C ASP A 291 -19.11 25.49 2.67
N ASP A 292 -19.77 25.66 1.52
CA ASP A 292 -20.54 24.58 0.87
C ASP A 292 -19.65 23.39 0.51
N GLN A 293 -18.45 23.64 -0.01
CA GLN A 293 -17.49 22.59 -0.32
C GLN A 293 -17.02 21.88 0.96
N LEU A 294 -16.74 22.63 2.03
CA LEU A 294 -16.36 22.03 3.30
C LEU A 294 -17.50 21.17 3.86
N GLN A 295 -18.73 21.69 3.86
CA GLN A 295 -19.89 20.98 4.35
C GLN A 295 -20.09 19.66 3.58
N ALA A 296 -19.99 19.69 2.25
CA ALA A 296 -20.06 18.50 1.42
C ALA A 296 -18.97 17.45 1.76
N PHE A 297 -17.75 17.89 2.11
CA PHE A 297 -16.70 16.98 2.56
C PHE A 297 -16.96 16.42 3.96
N LEU A 298 -17.41 17.24 4.90
CA LEU A 298 -17.78 16.79 6.25
C LEU A 298 -18.88 15.74 6.17
N ASP A 299 -19.91 15.99 5.36
CA ASP A 299 -21.03 15.08 5.15
C ASP A 299 -20.61 13.74 4.54
N ALA A 300 -19.66 13.76 3.61
CA ALA A 300 -19.23 12.56 2.90
C ALA A 300 -18.18 11.70 3.65
N TYR A 301 -17.41 12.28 4.59
CA TYR A 301 -16.22 11.62 5.13
C TYR A 301 -16.08 11.62 6.66
N VAL A 302 -16.83 12.46 7.38
CA VAL A 302 -16.76 12.54 8.84
C VAL A 302 -18.06 11.99 9.41
N GLU A 303 -18.06 10.82 10.04
CA GLU A 303 -19.29 10.24 10.62
C GLU A 303 -19.61 10.79 12.04
N ASP A 304 -18.58 11.25 12.76
CA ASP A 304 -18.73 11.84 14.10
C ASP A 304 -19.27 13.27 14.01
N GLU A 305 -20.53 13.47 14.41
CA GLU A 305 -21.18 14.78 14.42
C GLU A 305 -20.44 15.78 15.32
N ALA A 306 -19.91 15.34 16.46
CA ALA A 306 -19.15 16.21 17.34
C ALA A 306 -17.83 16.65 16.68
N ALA A 307 -17.21 15.82 15.84
CA ALA A 307 -16.05 16.23 15.03
C ALA A 307 -16.42 17.27 13.98
N ARG A 308 -17.57 17.13 13.31
CA ARG A 308 -18.07 18.12 12.35
C ARG A 308 -18.26 19.48 13.03
N GLU A 309 -18.98 19.51 14.15
CA GLU A 309 -19.20 20.72 14.94
C GLU A 309 -17.88 21.36 15.38
N ARG A 310 -16.93 20.57 15.89
CA ARG A 310 -15.60 21.06 16.29
C ARG A 310 -14.81 21.69 15.14
N ILE A 311 -14.95 21.19 13.90
CA ILE A 311 -14.30 21.78 12.73
C ILE A 311 -14.97 23.11 12.37
N LEU A 312 -16.31 23.12 12.27
CA LEU A 312 -17.09 24.31 11.92
C LEU A 312 -16.96 25.44 12.95
N GLN A 313 -16.98 25.13 14.24
CA GLN A 313 -16.78 26.10 15.32
C GLN A 313 -15.41 26.77 15.30
N ARG A 314 -14.40 26.14 14.68
CA ARG A 314 -13.06 26.75 14.56
C ARG A 314 -12.98 27.74 13.40
N LEU A 315 -13.82 27.59 12.38
CA LEU A 315 -13.93 28.56 11.29
C LEU A 315 -14.62 29.84 11.74
N SER A 316 -15.68 29.73 12.54
CA SER A 316 -16.46 30.89 13.01
C SER A 316 -15.75 31.79 14.03
N ARG A 317 -14.52 31.44 14.44
CA ARG A 317 -13.68 32.22 15.37
C ARG A 317 -12.57 33.02 14.67
N HIS A 318 -12.50 32.97 13.35
CA HIS A 318 -11.51 33.67 12.51
C HIS A 318 -12.18 34.69 11.59
#